data_AF-A0A2N1Q771-F1
#
_entry.id   AF-A0A2N1Q771-F1
#
_cell.length_a   1.000
_cell.length_b   1.000
_cell.length_c   1.000
_cell.angle_alpha   90.00
_cell.angle_beta   90.00
_cell.angle_gamma   90.00
#
_symmetry.space_group_name_H-M   'P 1'
#
loop_
_entity.id
_entity.type
_entity.pdbx_description
1 polymer ?
#
loop_
_entity_poly.entity_id
_entity_poly.type
_entity_poly.pdbx_seq_one_letter_code
_entity_poly.pdbx_strand_id
1 'polypeptide(L)'
;MKKIFILLVFLSFVLLNGCASKIQNIEGIIIDDYNLFYEADDFQIFVLKEIPDLQNKIGITVEELKDEVCYISITTTNAYIVLYNDKYISLRNGVSVGLFDTYDLIEYGISFECHEK
;
A
#
# COMPACT_ATOMS: atom_id res chain seq x y z
N MET A 1 44.58 -0.50 10.70
CA MET A 1 43.52 -1.42 10.21
C MET A 1 42.17 -1.27 10.93
N LYS A 2 42.11 -1.04 12.26
CA LYS A 2 40.84 -0.85 13.00
C LYS A 2 39.96 0.33 12.53
N LYS A 3 40.55 1.40 11.98
CA LYS A 3 39.84 2.61 11.51
C LYS A 3 39.00 2.38 10.23
N ILE A 4 39.35 1.39 9.41
CA ILE A 4 38.65 1.08 8.15
C ILE A 4 37.35 0.33 8.43
N PHE A 5 37.33 -0.53 9.44
CA PHE A 5 36.16 -1.31 9.84
C PHE A 5 34.99 -0.42 10.30
N ILE A 6 35.28 0.65 11.04
CA ILE A 6 34.26 1.60 11.52
C ILE A 6 33.61 2.32 10.34
N LEU A 7 34.39 2.69 9.32
CA LEU A 7 33.88 3.38 8.13
C LEU A 7 32.96 2.48 7.30
N LEU A 8 33.30 1.20 7.16
CA LEU A 8 32.49 0.20 6.47
C LEU A 8 31.15 -0.05 7.17
N VAL A 9 31.15 -0.17 8.50
CA VAL A 9 29.93 -0.34 9.30
C VAL A 9 29.01 0.89 9.18
N PHE A 10 29.58 2.09 9.21
CA PHE A 10 28.82 3.33 9.06
C PHE A 10 28.19 3.46 7.67
N LEU A 11 28.93 3.05 6.61
CA LEU A 11 28.43 3.07 5.24
C LEU A 11 27.25 2.11 5.05
N SER A 12 27.31 0.91 5.64
CA SER A 12 26.19 -0.03 5.63
C SER A 12 24.95 0.49 6.37
N PHE A 13 25.11 1.22 7.48
CA PHE A 13 23.99 1.82 8.20
C PHE A 13 23.28 2.94 7.42
N VAL A 14 24.02 3.70 6.61
CA VAL A 14 23.44 4.74 5.74
C VAL A 14 22.68 4.12 4.57
N LEU A 15 23.19 3.03 3.99
CA LEU A 15 22.51 2.31 2.91
C LEU A 15 21.21 1.62 3.36
N LEU A 16 21.16 1.11 4.60
CA LEU A 16 19.95 0.49 5.17
C LEU A 16 18.80 1.48 5.40
N ASN A 17 19.10 2.75 5.73
CA ASN A 17 18.06 3.78 5.90
C ASN A 17 17.50 4.32 4.57
N GLY A 18 18.19 4.09 3.45
CA GLY A 18 17.79 4.58 2.12
C GLY A 18 16.63 3.82 1.48
N CYS A 19 16.28 2.64 1.99
CA CYS A 19 15.14 1.83 1.50
C CYS A 19 13.86 2.01 2.33
N ALA A 20 13.81 2.96 3.27
CA ALA A 20 12.57 3.27 3.94
C ALA A 20 11.69 4.11 3.00
N SER A 21 10.85 3.44 2.20
CA SER A 21 9.73 4.07 1.51
C SER A 21 8.95 4.87 2.55
N LYS A 22 8.87 6.20 2.36
CA LYS A 22 8.26 7.10 3.35
C LYS A 22 6.76 6.82 3.39
N ILE A 23 6.33 6.00 4.34
CA ILE A 23 4.92 5.74 4.62
C ILE A 23 4.24 7.07 4.90
N GLN A 24 3.32 7.47 4.03
CA GLN A 24 2.49 8.65 4.23
C GLN A 24 1.24 8.25 5.02
N ASN A 25 1.12 8.77 6.23
CA ASN A 25 -0.08 8.65 7.03
C ASN A 25 -1.21 9.48 6.39
N ILE A 26 -2.43 8.95 6.42
CA ILE A 26 -3.63 9.68 6.05
C ILE A 26 -4.16 10.32 7.34
N GLU A 27 -4.20 11.64 7.38
CA GLU A 27 -4.72 12.40 8.51
C GLU A 27 -6.21 12.70 8.32
N GLY A 28 -6.94 12.88 9.44
CA GLY A 28 -8.34 13.30 9.41
C GLY A 28 -9.34 12.21 9.01
N ILE A 29 -8.98 10.92 9.18
CA ILE A 29 -9.91 9.81 8.96
C ILE A 29 -10.97 9.79 10.05
N ILE A 30 -12.23 9.69 9.63
CA ILE A 30 -13.38 9.37 10.49
C ILE A 30 -13.67 7.87 10.30
N ILE A 31 -13.18 7.03 11.22
CA ILE A 31 -13.26 5.57 11.07
C ILE A 31 -14.70 5.04 11.02
N ASP A 32 -15.64 5.77 11.63
CA ASP A 32 -17.07 5.43 11.61
C ASP A 32 -17.68 5.46 10.19
N ASP A 33 -17.03 6.11 9.22
CA ASP A 33 -17.45 6.13 7.82
C ASP A 33 -17.00 4.86 7.07
N TYR A 34 -16.27 3.96 7.72
CA TYR A 34 -15.70 2.76 7.11
C TYR A 34 -16.24 1.48 7.75
N ASN A 35 -16.21 0.40 6.98
CA ASN A 35 -16.41 -0.97 7.45
C ASN A 35 -15.07 -1.72 7.38
N LEU A 36 -14.83 -2.60 8.34
CA LEU A 36 -13.75 -3.59 8.23
C LEU A 36 -14.04 -4.47 7.01
N PHE A 37 -13.09 -4.51 6.08
CA PHE A 37 -13.18 -5.28 4.84
C PHE A 37 -12.39 -6.58 4.94
N TYR A 38 -11.17 -6.50 5.47
CA TYR A 38 -10.28 -7.65 5.63
C TYR A 38 -9.42 -7.48 6.89
N GLU A 39 -9.10 -8.59 7.54
CA GLU A 39 -8.29 -8.65 8.76
C GLU A 39 -7.19 -9.70 8.61
N ALA A 40 -5.95 -9.27 8.78
CA ALA A 40 -4.75 -10.10 8.85
C ALA A 40 -4.10 -9.94 10.24
N ASP A 41 -3.08 -10.74 10.51
CA ASP A 41 -2.36 -10.69 11.79
C ASP A 41 -1.69 -9.33 12.03
N ASP A 42 -1.17 -8.70 10.96
CA ASP A 42 -0.35 -7.48 11.05
C ASP A 42 -1.07 -6.21 10.59
N PHE A 43 -2.23 -6.33 9.92
CA PHE A 43 -2.95 -5.17 9.39
C PHE A 43 -4.45 -5.44 9.21
N GLN A 44 -5.22 -4.36 9.10
CA GLN A 44 -6.63 -4.41 8.74
C GLN A 44 -6.89 -3.50 7.55
N ILE A 45 -7.70 -3.97 6.59
CA ILE A 45 -8.19 -3.17 5.47
C ILE A 45 -9.61 -2.74 5.78
N PHE A 46 -9.89 -1.46 5.62
CA PHE A 46 -11.21 -0.88 5.75
C PHE A 46 -11.68 -0.33 4.39
N VAL A 47 -12.98 -0.39 4.16
CA VAL A 47 -13.65 0.15 2.98
C VAL A 47 -14.69 1.18 3.39
N LEU A 48 -14.78 2.28 2.66
CA LEU A 48 -15.77 3.33 2.90
C LEU A 48 -17.20 2.78 2.73
N LYS A 49 -18.10 3.10 3.67
CA LYS A 49 -19.51 2.64 3.67
C LYS A 49 -20.27 3.11 2.44
N GLU A 50 -20.05 4.36 2.07
CA GLU A 50 -20.63 5.00 0.89
C GLU A 50 -19.50 5.47 -0.01
N ILE A 51 -19.23 4.70 -1.07
CA ILE A 51 -18.20 5.06 -2.04
C ILE A 51 -18.75 6.17 -2.93
N PRO A 52 -18.14 7.37 -2.96
CA PRO A 52 -18.58 8.46 -3.83
C PRO A 52 -18.52 8.02 -5.30
N ASP A 53 -19.52 8.42 -6.08
CA ASP A 53 -19.66 8.11 -7.51
C ASP A 53 -18.59 8.78 -8.42
N LEU A 54 -17.64 9.50 -7.83
CA LEU A 54 -16.48 10.04 -8.54
C LEU A 54 -15.55 8.89 -8.91
N GLN A 55 -15.05 8.85 -10.15
CA GLN A 55 -14.10 7.86 -10.67
C GLN A 55 -12.69 8.45 -10.78
N ASN A 56 -11.87 8.30 -9.75
CA ASN A 56 -10.42 8.26 -9.90
C ASN A 56 -9.98 6.80 -10.06
N LYS A 57 -8.85 6.52 -10.71
CA LYS A 57 -8.30 5.17 -10.85
C LYS A 57 -6.87 5.16 -10.30
N ILE A 58 -6.53 4.19 -9.46
CA ILE A 58 -5.13 3.96 -9.05
C ILE A 58 -4.58 2.83 -9.90
N GLY A 59 -3.68 3.16 -10.83
CA GLY A 59 -2.94 2.15 -11.59
C GLY A 59 -1.88 1.48 -10.72
N ILE A 60 -1.88 0.16 -10.66
CA ILE A 60 -0.77 -0.63 -10.12
C ILE A 60 -0.22 -1.50 -11.25
N THR A 61 1.02 -1.25 -11.66
CA THR A 61 1.67 -2.10 -12.65
C THR A 61 1.98 -3.45 -12.01
N VAL A 62 1.44 -4.54 -12.55
CA VAL A 62 1.78 -5.91 -12.15
C VAL A 62 2.90 -6.38 -13.06
N GLU A 63 4.12 -6.46 -12.55
CA GLU A 63 5.30 -6.81 -13.37
C GLU A 63 5.25 -8.23 -13.97
N GLU A 64 4.47 -9.13 -13.37
CA GLU A 64 4.34 -10.53 -13.82
C GLU A 64 3.39 -10.72 -15.01
N LEU A 65 2.43 -9.81 -15.18
CA LEU A 65 1.53 -9.80 -16.35
C LEU A 65 2.21 -8.97 -17.44
N LYS A 66 3.13 -9.62 -18.17
CA LYS A 66 3.77 -9.01 -19.35
C LYS A 66 2.70 -8.39 -20.25
N ASP A 67 2.76 -7.06 -20.37
CA ASP A 67 1.91 -6.24 -21.25
C ASP A 67 0.51 -5.87 -20.73
N GLU A 68 0.21 -6.10 -19.44
CA GLU A 68 -1.03 -5.64 -18.81
C GLU A 68 -0.79 -4.60 -17.71
N VAL A 69 -1.68 -3.62 -17.61
CA VAL A 69 -1.74 -2.68 -16.48
C VAL A 69 -3.06 -2.92 -15.75
N CYS A 70 -2.97 -3.41 -14.51
CA CYS A 70 -4.13 -3.56 -13.65
C CYS A 70 -4.37 -2.28 -12.87
N TYR A 71 -5.55 -1.70 -13.06
CA TYR A 71 -5.99 -0.57 -12.27
C TYR A 71 -6.81 -1.13 -11.12
N ILE A 72 -6.47 -0.76 -9.88
CA ILE A 72 -7.47 -0.92 -8.84
C ILE A 72 -8.56 0.10 -9.19
N SER A 73 -9.78 -0.39 -9.45
CA SER A 73 -10.94 0.48 -9.65
C SER A 73 -11.37 1.04 -8.30
N ILE A 74 -10.59 1.99 -7.79
CA ILE A 74 -10.91 2.73 -6.58
C ILE A 74 -11.42 4.08 -7.00
N THR A 75 -12.73 4.18 -7.13
CA THR A 75 -13.49 5.39 -7.46
C THR A 75 -12.97 6.63 -6.71
N THR A 76 -12.40 6.51 -5.50
CA THR A 76 -11.71 7.64 -4.84
C THR A 76 -10.41 7.25 -4.14
N THR A 77 -9.42 8.16 -4.15
CA THR A 77 -8.27 8.11 -3.25
C THR A 77 -8.80 7.95 -1.82
N ASN A 78 -8.46 6.85 -1.15
CA ASN A 78 -8.90 6.47 0.21
C ASN A 78 -10.26 5.77 0.34
N ALA A 79 -10.91 5.28 -0.72
CA ALA A 79 -12.07 4.41 -0.53
C ALA A 79 -11.68 3.11 0.22
N TYR A 80 -10.42 2.70 0.08
CA TYR A 80 -9.77 1.70 0.94
C TYR A 80 -8.63 2.34 1.72
N ILE A 81 -8.56 2.00 3.01
CA ILE A 81 -7.49 2.41 3.91
C ILE A 81 -6.98 1.18 4.68
N VAL A 82 -5.72 1.22 5.11
CA VAL A 82 -5.09 0.14 5.86
C VAL A 82 -4.69 0.67 7.22
N LEU A 83 -5.09 -0.01 8.29
CA LEU A 83 -4.54 0.19 9.62
C LEU A 83 -3.31 -0.70 9.79
N TYR A 84 -2.14 -0.08 9.97
CA TYR A 84 -0.86 -0.77 10.20
C TYR A 84 -0.01 0.05 11.17
N ASN A 85 0.48 -0.57 12.25
CA ASN A 85 1.23 0.10 13.32
C ASN A 85 0.55 1.39 13.84
N ASP A 86 -0.74 1.28 14.19
CA ASP A 86 -1.58 2.38 14.69
C ASP A 86 -1.71 3.58 13.74
N LYS A 87 -1.44 3.40 12.45
CA LYS A 87 -1.53 4.43 11.42
C LYS A 87 -2.43 4.00 10.28
N TYR A 88 -3.18 4.95 9.75
CA TYR A 88 -3.97 4.73 8.55
C TYR A 88 -3.18 5.14 7.32
N ILE A 89 -3.03 4.21 6.40
CA ILE A 89 -2.24 4.39 5.18
C ILE A 89 -3.06 3.98 3.96
N SER A 90 -2.66 4.43 2.78
CA SER A 90 -3.30 3.99 1.53
C SER A 90 -2.89 2.55 1.18
N LEU A 91 -3.71 1.88 0.35
CA LEU A 91 -3.33 0.56 -0.23
C LEU A 91 -1.96 0.60 -0.89
N ARG A 92 -1.66 1.68 -1.64
CA ARG A 92 -0.35 1.88 -2.29
C ARG A 92 0.81 1.86 -1.29
N ASN A 93 0.64 2.49 -0.13
CA ASN A 93 1.66 2.48 0.91
C ASN A 93 1.78 1.09 1.53
N GLY A 94 0.68 0.36 1.71
CA GLY A 94 0.69 -1.05 2.13
C GLY A 94 1.48 -1.95 1.19
N VAL A 95 1.27 -1.81 -0.13
CA VAL A 95 2.09 -2.50 -1.14
C VAL A 95 3.56 -2.10 -1.04
N SER A 96 3.84 -0.79 -0.89
CA SER A 96 5.21 -0.25 -0.85
C SER A 96 6.03 -0.69 0.36
N VAL A 97 5.38 -1.20 1.42
CA VAL A 97 6.04 -1.76 2.61
C VAL A 97 5.90 -3.28 2.70
N GLY A 98 5.32 -3.92 1.69
CA GLY A 98 5.22 -5.37 1.60
C GLY A 98 4.19 -6.01 2.54
N LEU A 99 3.11 -5.30 2.90
CA LEU A 99 2.00 -5.92 3.66
C LEU A 99 1.20 -6.91 2.81
N PHE A 100 1.11 -6.62 1.51
CA PHE A 100 0.39 -7.40 0.51
C PHE A 100 0.86 -6.97 -0.87
N ASP A 101 0.66 -7.83 -1.86
CA ASP A 101 0.83 -7.51 -3.27
C ASP A 101 -0.52 -7.36 -4.00
N THR A 102 -0.49 -7.32 -5.34
CA THR A 102 -1.71 -7.17 -6.13
C THR A 102 -2.57 -8.43 -6.13
N TYR A 103 -1.96 -9.62 -6.12
CA TYR A 103 -2.69 -10.88 -6.09
C TYR A 103 -3.38 -11.07 -4.75
N ASP A 104 -2.70 -10.76 -3.65
CA ASP A 104 -3.30 -10.75 -2.31
C ASP A 104 -4.58 -9.91 -2.29
N LEU A 105 -4.53 -8.68 -2.82
CA LEU A 105 -5.69 -7.79 -2.87
C LEU A 105 -6.83 -8.35 -3.72
N ILE A 106 -6.52 -9.04 -4.82
CA ILE A 106 -7.52 -9.74 -5.66
C ILE A 106 -8.16 -10.88 -4.84
N GLU A 107 -7.35 -11.67 -4.13
CA GLU A 107 -7.83 -12.76 -3.28
C GLU A 107 -8.69 -12.26 -2.11
N TYR A 108 -8.38 -11.08 -1.55
CA TYR A 108 -9.19 -10.41 -0.53
C TYR A 108 -10.54 -9.89 -1.09
N GLY A 109 -10.73 -9.92 -2.41
CA GLY A 109 -11.96 -9.49 -3.08
C GLY A 109 -12.00 -8.02 -3.45
N ILE A 110 -10.86 -7.31 -3.41
CA ILE A 110 -10.77 -5.95 -3.96
C ILE A 110 -10.85 -6.06 -5.48
N SER A 111 -11.77 -5.30 -6.09
CA SER A 111 -12.01 -5.38 -7.52
C SER A 111 -10.95 -4.59 -8.32
N PHE A 112 -10.40 -5.23 -9.35
CA PHE A 112 -9.44 -4.65 -10.29
C PHE A 112 -10.04 -4.61 -11.70
N GLU A 113 -9.76 -3.54 -12.42
CA GLU A 113 -9.96 -3.44 -13.87
C GLU A 113 -8.58 -3.55 -14.54
N CYS A 114 -8.28 -4.71 -15.12
CA CYS A 114 -7.08 -4.88 -15.93
C CYS A 114 -7.33 -4.43 -17.37
N HIS A 115 -6.37 -3.69 -17.92
CA HIS A 115 -6.36 -3.24 -19.30
C HIS A 115 -5.07 -3.70 -19.98
N GLU A 116 -5.18 -4.22 -21.21
CA GLU A 116 -4.03 -4.39 -22.10
C GLU A 116 -3.39 -3.01 -22.37
N LYS A 117 -2.07 -2.98 -22.40
CA LYS A 117 -1.27 -1.74 -22.47
C LYS A 117 -1.28 -1.08 -23.85
#